data_AF-A0A1Q7YES8-F1
#
_entry.id   AF-A0A1Q7YES8-F1
#
_cell.length_a   1.000
_cell.length_b   1.000
_cell.length_c   1.000
_cell.angle_alpha   90.00
_cell.angle_beta   90.00
_cell.angle_gamma   90.00
#
_symmetry.space_group_name_H-M   'P 1'
#
loop_
_entity.id
_entity.type
_entity.pdbx_description
1 polymer ?
#
loop_
_entity_poly.entity_id
_entity_poly.type
_entity_poly.pdbx_seq_one_letter_code
_entity_poly.pdbx_strand_id
1 'polypeptide(L)'
;MFTISVAFYKTRLRQLLFWVTGFIAVAVIGGALTIDLTGFSAADRFMIAHWGFRGLRLYLWFEAGVLVTIVAALGWSAITTGLDIARSEPVPFPGIDGSLRARISTRLGYAMVLLGSALTALAITTLVLFNSCRYMRII
;
A
#
# COMPACT_ATOMS: atom_id res chain seq x y z
N MET A 1 3.39 -1.27 38.91
CA MET A 1 3.72 -1.93 37.63
C MET A 1 2.57 -1.72 36.64
N PHE A 2 2.57 -0.63 35.85
CA PHE A 2 1.53 -0.32 34.85
C PHE A 2 2.10 0.25 33.54
N THR A 3 3.43 0.35 33.42
CA THR A 3 4.10 1.03 32.31
C THR A 3 4.26 0.18 31.05
N ILE A 4 4.25 -1.16 31.19
CA ILE A 4 4.48 -2.08 30.07
C ILE A 4 3.24 -2.19 29.16
N SER A 5 2.03 -2.15 29.73
CA SER A 5 0.78 -2.25 28.97
C SER A 5 0.52 -1.01 28.09
N VAL A 6 0.89 0.19 28.56
CA VAL A 6 0.70 1.45 27.83
C VAL A 6 1.64 1.53 26.61
N ALA A 7 2.89 1.09 26.75
CA ALA A 7 3.85 1.06 25.65
C ALA A 7 3.40 0.10 24.53
N PHE A 8 2.88 -1.07 24.90
CA PHE A 8 2.39 -2.09 23.97
C PHE A 8 1.13 -1.64 23.21
N TYR A 9 0.24 -0.91 23.87
CA TYR A 9 -0.94 -0.31 23.24
C TYR A 9 -0.55 0.78 22.23
N LYS A 10 0.44 1.62 22.58
CA LYS A 10 0.91 2.71 21.71
C LYS A 10 1.57 2.21 20.42
N THR A 11 2.35 1.13 20.48
CA THR A 11 2.93 0.50 19.28
C THR A 11 1.87 -0.19 18.42
N ARG A 12 0.91 -0.92 19.02
CA ARG A 12 -0.21 -1.52 18.27
C ARG A 12 -1.08 -0.48 17.57
N LEU A 13 -1.42 0.61 18.24
CA LEU A 13 -2.24 1.68 17.68
C LEU A 13 -1.51 2.34 16.49
N ARG A 14 -0.20 2.60 16.62
CA ARG A 14 0.62 3.11 15.51
C ARG A 14 0.64 2.17 14.30
N GLN A 15 0.78 0.86 14.55
CA GLN A 15 0.79 -0.13 13.49
C GLN A 15 -0.57 -0.21 12.79
N LEU A 16 -1.67 -0.23 13.54
CA LEU A 16 -3.02 -0.23 12.99
C LEU A 16 -3.31 1.04 12.19
N LEU A 17 -2.91 2.21 12.70
CA LEU A 17 -3.00 3.47 11.97
C LEU A 17 -2.19 3.42 10.68
N PHE A 18 -0.96 2.92 10.70
CA PHE A 18 -0.14 2.79 9.48
C PHE A 18 -0.83 1.94 8.41
N TRP A 19 -1.42 0.80 8.80
CA TRP A 19 -2.16 -0.06 7.88
C TRP A 19 -3.43 0.60 7.34
N VAL A 20 -4.25 1.20 8.21
CA VAL A 20 -5.49 1.87 7.82
C VAL A 20 -5.19 3.07 6.91
N THR A 21 -4.26 3.93 7.30
CA THR A 21 -3.85 5.09 6.49
C THR A 21 -3.23 4.65 5.18
N GLY A 22 -2.46 3.56 5.16
CA GLY A 22 -1.92 2.97 3.94
C GLY A 22 -3.01 2.51 2.98
N PHE A 23 -3.98 1.73 3.43
CA PHE A 23 -5.11 1.29 2.58
C PHE A 23 -5.96 2.47 2.08
N ILE A 24 -6.20 3.47 2.93
CA ILE A 24 -6.90 4.69 2.52
C ILE A 24 -6.11 5.41 1.43
N ALA A 25 -4.79 5.58 1.60
CA ALA A 25 -3.94 6.21 0.61
C ALA A 25 -3.95 5.45 -0.73
N VAL A 26 -3.91 4.11 -0.70
CA VAL A 26 -4.04 3.27 -1.92
C VAL A 26 -5.38 3.50 -2.61
N ALA A 27 -6.48 3.55 -1.86
CA ALA A 27 -7.81 3.77 -2.42
C ALA A 27 -7.97 5.18 -3.03
N VAL A 28 -7.48 6.20 -2.32
CA VAL A 28 -7.56 7.61 -2.77
C VAL A 28 -6.68 7.83 -3.99
N ILE A 29 -5.41 7.44 -3.94
CA ILE A 29 -4.47 7.66 -5.03
C ILE A 29 -4.83 6.76 -6.22
N GLY A 30 -5.18 5.48 -5.99
CA GLY A 30 -5.64 4.59 -7.07
C GLY A 30 -6.94 5.07 -7.73
N GLY A 31 -7.86 5.65 -6.94
CA GLY A 31 -9.07 6.31 -7.44
C GLY A 31 -8.75 7.54 -8.30
N ALA A 32 -7.86 8.41 -7.84
CA ALA A 32 -7.41 9.57 -8.62
C ALA A 32 -6.74 9.14 -9.93
N LEU A 33 -5.82 8.18 -9.86
CA LEU A 33 -5.12 7.61 -11.01
C LEU A 33 -6.07 7.00 -12.06
N THR A 34 -7.12 6.29 -11.61
CA THR A 34 -8.11 5.70 -12.52
C THR A 34 -8.96 6.78 -13.21
N ILE A 35 -9.27 7.88 -12.53
CA ILE A 35 -9.93 9.05 -13.11
C ILE A 35 -9.01 9.76 -14.11
N ASP A 36 -7.75 9.97 -13.76
CA ASP A 36 -6.75 10.64 -14.61
C ASP A 36 -6.45 9.80 -15.88
N LEU A 37 -6.40 8.46 -15.76
CA LEU A 37 -6.25 7.58 -16.93
C LEU A 37 -7.43 7.62 -17.91
N THR A 38 -8.62 8.12 -17.50
CA THR A 38 -9.75 8.30 -18.42
C THR A 38 -9.56 9.51 -19.35
N GLY A 39 -8.61 10.42 -19.06
CA GLY A 39 -8.36 11.64 -19.83
C GLY A 39 -9.43 12.74 -19.66
N PHE A 40 -10.36 12.56 -18.71
CA PHE A 40 -11.40 13.54 -18.38
C PHE A 40 -11.11 14.36 -17.13
N SER A 41 -9.97 14.12 -16.47
CA SER A 41 -9.64 14.81 -15.23
C SER A 41 -9.36 16.30 -15.44
N ALA A 42 -9.83 17.11 -14.49
CA ALA A 42 -9.50 18.52 -14.44
C ALA A 42 -7.99 18.75 -14.22
N ALA A 43 -7.32 17.84 -13.50
CA ALA A 43 -5.88 17.88 -13.27
C ALA A 43 -5.10 17.68 -14.58
N ASP A 44 -5.54 16.73 -15.42
CA ASP A 44 -4.90 16.49 -16.72
C ASP A 44 -4.97 17.72 -17.62
N ARG A 45 -6.16 18.34 -17.71
CA ARG A 45 -6.38 19.54 -18.52
C ARG A 45 -5.58 20.73 -17.99
N PHE A 46 -5.48 20.87 -16.67
CA PHE A 46 -4.66 21.90 -16.05
C PHE A 46 -3.17 21.71 -16.35
N MET A 47 -2.66 20.49 -16.22
CA MET A 47 -1.26 20.17 -16.50
C MET A 47 -0.90 20.35 -17.97
N ILE A 48 -1.78 19.93 -18.89
CA ILE A 48 -1.60 20.20 -20.32
C ILE A 48 -1.61 21.71 -20.60
N ALA A 49 -2.52 22.46 -19.98
CA ALA A 49 -2.66 23.90 -20.21
C ALA A 49 -1.45 24.71 -19.72
N HIS A 50 -0.82 24.34 -18.59
CA HIS A 50 0.34 25.08 -18.07
C HIS A 50 1.70 24.48 -18.48
N TRP A 51 1.85 23.15 -18.56
CA TRP A 51 3.14 22.46 -18.70
C TRP A 51 3.20 21.52 -19.93
N GLY A 52 2.13 21.47 -20.73
CA GLY A 52 2.02 20.63 -21.91
C GLY A 52 2.05 19.13 -21.60
N PHE A 53 2.23 18.31 -22.63
CA PHE A 53 2.27 16.85 -22.51
C PHE A 53 3.45 16.32 -21.67
N ARG A 54 4.57 17.06 -21.62
CA ARG A 54 5.72 16.70 -20.77
C ARG A 54 5.39 16.84 -19.29
N GLY A 55 4.69 17.92 -18.89
CA GLY A 55 4.23 18.12 -17.52
C GLY A 55 3.23 17.05 -17.08
N LEU A 56 2.25 16.75 -17.93
CA LEU A 56 1.29 15.67 -17.69
C LEU A 56 1.98 14.33 -17.47
N ARG A 57 3.00 14.01 -18.29
CA ARG A 57 3.75 12.76 -18.15
C ARG A 57 4.48 12.65 -16.81
N LEU A 58 5.12 13.73 -16.37
CA LEU A 58 5.82 13.76 -15.08
C LEU A 58 4.85 13.66 -13.91
N TYR A 59 3.70 14.35 -14.00
CA TYR A 59 2.63 14.27 -13.01
C TYR A 59 2.11 12.84 -12.85
N LEU A 60 1.74 12.18 -13.95
CA LEU A 60 1.27 10.79 -13.93
C LEU A 60 2.34 9.80 -13.45
N TRP A 61 3.61 10.02 -13.79
CA TRP A 61 4.73 9.23 -13.28
C TRP A 61 4.89 9.38 -11.77
N PHE A 62 4.78 10.60 -11.27
CA PHE A 62 4.90 10.88 -9.85
C PHE A 62 3.76 10.23 -9.08
N GLU A 63 2.52 10.40 -9.53
CA GLU A 63 1.34 9.84 -8.87
C GLU A 63 1.36 8.31 -8.87
N ALA A 64 1.68 7.70 -10.02
CA ALA A 64 1.82 6.25 -10.12
C ALA A 64 3.00 5.73 -9.29
N GLY A 65 4.13 6.44 -9.28
CA GLY A 65 5.30 6.10 -8.47
C GLY A 65 5.00 6.13 -6.97
N VAL A 66 4.27 7.14 -6.51
CA VAL A 66 3.81 7.23 -5.11
C VAL A 66 2.90 6.06 -4.77
N LEU A 67 1.91 5.76 -5.62
CA LEU A 67 1.00 4.62 -5.41
C LEU A 67 1.77 3.30 -5.31
N VAL A 68 2.65 3.02 -6.28
CA VAL A 68 3.48 1.81 -6.33
C VAL A 68 4.33 1.68 -5.07
N THR A 69 4.94 2.79 -4.61
CA THR A 69 5.78 2.78 -3.41
C THR A 69 4.97 2.44 -2.16
N ILE A 70 3.78 3.02 -2.00
CA ILE A 70 2.89 2.73 -0.87
C ILE A 70 2.42 1.27 -0.90
N VAL A 71 1.96 0.78 -2.06
CA VAL A 71 1.49 -0.60 -2.22
C VAL A 71 2.62 -1.59 -1.96
N ALA A 72 3.84 -1.33 -2.46
CA ALA A 72 5.00 -2.18 -2.23
C ALA A 72 5.41 -2.20 -0.75
N ALA A 73 5.39 -1.04 -0.07
CA ALA A 73 5.68 -0.96 1.36
C ALA A 73 4.64 -1.72 2.21
N LEU A 74 3.35 -1.63 1.87
CA LEU A 74 2.30 -2.42 2.50
C LEU A 74 2.47 -3.91 2.24
N GLY A 75 2.78 -4.29 0.99
CA GLY A 75 3.05 -5.69 0.63
C GLY A 75 4.23 -6.27 1.41
N TRP A 76 5.33 -5.52 1.52
CA TRP A 76 6.49 -5.90 2.33
C TRP A 76 6.14 -6.03 3.82
N SER A 77 5.39 -5.06 4.37
CA SER A 77 4.92 -5.12 5.76
C SER A 77 4.01 -6.34 5.99
N ALA A 78 3.18 -6.72 5.02
CA ALA A 78 2.33 -7.91 5.10
C ALA A 78 3.14 -9.21 5.11
N ILE A 79 4.15 -9.31 4.22
CA ILE A 79 5.04 -10.48 4.12
C ILE A 79 5.82 -10.66 5.43
N THR A 80 6.48 -9.60 5.91
CA THR A 80 7.26 -9.65 7.15
C THR A 80 6.39 -10.06 8.34
N THR A 81 5.25 -9.39 8.54
CA THR A 81 4.32 -9.75 9.62
C THR A 81 3.80 -11.19 9.47
N GLY A 82 3.48 -11.63 8.24
CA GLY A 82 3.01 -12.99 7.98
C GLY A 82 4.06 -14.07 8.23
N LEU A 83 5.32 -13.80 7.87
CA LEU A 83 6.46 -14.69 8.15
C LEU A 83 6.71 -14.79 9.65
N ASP A 84 6.67 -13.69 10.38
CA ASP A 84 6.87 -13.68 11.83
C ASP A 84 5.78 -14.49 12.55
N ILE A 85 4.52 -14.41 12.10
CA ILE A 85 3.43 -15.26 12.61
C ILE A 85 3.66 -16.73 12.27
N ALA A 86 4.08 -17.04 11.04
CA ALA A 86 4.30 -18.40 10.60
C ALA A 86 5.44 -19.07 11.39
N ARG A 87 6.43 -18.28 11.82
CA ARG A 87 7.55 -18.72 12.66
C ARG A 87 7.22 -18.81 14.15
N SER A 88 5.99 -18.52 14.55
CA SER A 88 5.55 -18.51 15.96
C SER A 88 6.33 -17.52 16.84
N GLU A 89 6.94 -16.51 16.22
CA GLU A 89 7.57 -15.43 16.96
C GLU A 89 6.50 -14.49 17.53
N PRO A 90 6.77 -13.80 18.65
CA PRO A 90 5.78 -12.96 19.32
C PRO A 90 5.49 -11.67 18.51
N VAL A 91 4.67 -11.78 17.47
CA VAL A 91 4.27 -10.64 16.64
C VAL A 91 3.16 -9.84 17.33
N PRO A 92 3.27 -8.51 17.41
CA PRO A 92 2.17 -7.65 17.81
C PRO A 92 1.14 -7.59 16.66
N PHE A 93 0.20 -8.54 16.63
CA PHE A 93 -0.93 -8.46 15.72
C PHE A 93 -1.95 -7.41 16.21
N PRO A 94 -2.44 -6.50 15.33
CA PRO A 94 -3.44 -5.52 15.71
C PRO A 94 -4.78 -6.21 16.06
N GLY A 95 -5.39 -5.85 17.20
CA GLY A 95 -6.74 -6.27 17.56
C GLY A 95 -6.91 -7.66 18.20
N ILE A 96 -5.84 -8.44 18.41
CA ILE A 96 -5.93 -9.78 19.02
C ILE A 96 -5.26 -9.78 20.41
N ASP A 97 -6.04 -10.05 21.46
CA ASP A 97 -5.52 -10.20 22.83
C ASP A 97 -4.63 -11.43 22.97
N GLY A 98 -3.66 -11.36 23.88
CA GLY A 98 -2.70 -12.43 24.15
C GLY A 98 -3.32 -13.77 24.56
N SER A 99 -4.60 -13.82 24.91
CA SER A 99 -5.35 -15.06 25.19
C SER A 99 -5.90 -15.75 23.93
N LEU A 100 -6.13 -15.01 22.83
CA LEU A 100 -6.42 -15.58 21.50
C LEU A 100 -5.15 -15.98 20.73
N ARG A 101 -3.96 -15.59 21.24
CA ARG A 101 -2.63 -15.92 20.71
C ARG A 101 -2.38 -17.43 20.57
N ALA A 102 -2.97 -18.25 21.45
CA ALA A 102 -2.86 -19.71 21.38
C ALA A 102 -3.66 -20.34 20.22
N ARG A 103 -4.50 -19.55 19.52
CA ARG A 103 -5.37 -20.00 18.42
C ARG A 103 -5.06 -19.36 17.07
N ILE A 104 -4.06 -18.48 16.97
CA ILE A 104 -3.66 -17.94 15.67
C ILE A 104 -2.96 -19.07 14.90
N SER A 105 -3.72 -19.73 14.03
CA SER A 105 -3.18 -20.80 13.20
C SER A 105 -2.09 -20.24 12.27
N THR A 106 -1.03 -21.01 12.05
CA THR A 106 0.01 -20.73 11.05
C THR A 106 -0.55 -20.41 9.66
N ARG A 107 -1.77 -20.89 9.34
CA ARG A 107 -2.52 -20.54 8.12
C ARG A 107 -2.77 -19.04 7.97
N LEU A 108 -2.95 -18.30 9.07
CA LEU A 108 -3.12 -16.85 9.03
C LEU A 108 -1.83 -16.13 8.61
N GLY A 109 -0.67 -16.63 9.05
CA GLY A 109 0.64 -16.15 8.61
C GLY A 109 0.83 -16.35 7.10
N TYR A 110 0.53 -17.54 6.60
CA TYR A 110 0.56 -17.82 5.15
C TYR A 110 -0.43 -16.95 4.35
N ALA A 111 -1.63 -16.69 4.87
CA ALA A 111 -2.58 -15.79 4.23
C ALA A 111 -2.05 -14.34 4.14
N MET A 112 -1.36 -13.86 5.17
CA MET A 112 -0.71 -12.54 5.15
C MET A 112 0.45 -12.47 4.16
N VAL A 113 1.27 -13.52 4.06
CA VAL A 113 2.33 -13.62 3.04
C VAL A 113 1.73 -13.62 1.64
N LEU A 114 0.64 -14.38 1.43
CA LEU A 114 -0.08 -14.40 0.14
C LEU A 114 -0.61 -13.00 -0.21
N LEU A 115 -1.29 -12.34 0.73
CA LEU A 115 -1.79 -10.97 0.56
C LEU A 115 -0.65 -10.01 0.20
N GLY A 116 0.47 -10.08 0.94
CA GLY A 116 1.63 -9.25 0.67
C GLY A 116 2.26 -9.49 -0.69
N SER A 117 2.38 -10.75 -1.11
CA SER A 117 2.86 -11.12 -2.43
C SER A 117 1.93 -10.59 -3.54
N ALA A 118 0.61 -10.66 -3.33
CA ALA A 118 -0.38 -10.12 -4.26
C ALA A 118 -0.29 -8.60 -4.37
N LEU A 119 -0.08 -7.89 -3.26
CA LEU A 119 0.14 -6.44 -3.26
C LEU A 119 1.43 -6.07 -4.01
N THR A 120 2.53 -6.80 -3.79
CA THR A 120 3.77 -6.55 -4.53
C THR A 120 3.62 -6.84 -6.02
N ALA A 121 2.91 -7.91 -6.40
CA ALA A 121 2.62 -8.22 -7.78
C ALA A 121 1.73 -7.14 -8.44
N LEU A 122 0.74 -6.63 -7.70
CA LEU A 122 -0.09 -5.52 -8.13
C LEU A 122 0.77 -4.28 -8.40
N ALA A 123 1.65 -3.90 -7.46
CA ALA A 123 2.54 -2.76 -7.62
C ALA A 123 3.44 -2.86 -8.87
N ILE A 124 4.05 -4.03 -9.11
CA ILE A 124 4.85 -4.29 -10.31
C ILE A 124 3.99 -4.17 -11.57
N THR A 125 2.80 -4.76 -11.56
CA THR A 125 1.87 -4.72 -12.70
C THR A 125 1.44 -3.29 -13.01
N THR A 126 1.16 -2.48 -11.99
CA THR A 126 0.84 -1.05 -12.14
C THR A 126 2.00 -0.30 -12.80
N LEU A 127 3.25 -0.55 -12.37
CA LEU A 127 4.43 0.08 -12.95
C LEU A 127 4.59 -0.27 -14.45
N VAL A 128 4.39 -1.54 -14.80
CA VAL A 128 4.45 -2.03 -16.19
C VAL A 128 3.35 -1.41 -17.04
N LEU A 129 2.12 -1.34 -16.54
CA LEU A 129 0.98 -0.72 -17.21
C LEU A 129 1.24 0.76 -17.48
N PHE A 130 1.72 1.52 -16.48
CA PHE A 130 2.04 2.93 -16.65
C PHE A 130 3.12 3.15 -17.70
N ASN A 131 4.19 2.34 -17.67
CA ASN A 131 5.25 2.42 -18.68
C ASN A 131 4.74 2.08 -20.10
N SER A 132 3.68 1.28 -20.20
CA SER A 132 3.07 0.87 -21.47
C SER A 132 1.95 1.82 -21.93
N CYS A 133 1.45 2.72 -21.08
CA CYS A 133 0.34 3.61 -21.38
C CYS A 133 0.69 4.60 -22.50
N ARG A 134 -0.28 4.81 -23.39
CA ARG A 134 -0.18 5.66 -24.59
C ARG A 134 0.30 7.08 -24.28
N TYR A 135 -0.07 7.66 -23.13
CA TYR A 135 0.37 8.99 -22.69
C TYR A 135 1.87 9.09 -22.37
N MET A 136 2.56 7.98 -22.09
CA MET A 136 4.03 7.96 -21.96
C MET A 136 4.75 7.71 -23.29
N ARG A 137 4.04 7.19 -24.30
CA ARG A 137 4.54 6.91 -25.65
C ARG A 137 4.35 8.06 -26.63
N ILE A 138 3.48 9.02 -26.33
CA ILE A 138 3.31 10.23 -27.15
C ILE A 138 4.53 11.12 -26.90
N ILE A 139 5.46 11.07 -27.86
CA ILE A 139 6.62 11.96 -28.04
C ILE A 139 6.24 12.98 -29.11
#